data_AF-A0A2G8SK27-F1
#
_entry.id   AF-A0A2G8SK27-F1
#
_cell.length_a   1.000
_cell.length_b   1.000
_cell.length_c   1.000
_cell.angle_alpha   90.00
_cell.angle_beta   90.00
_cell.angle_gamma   90.00
#
_symmetry.space_group_name_H-M   'P 1'
#
loop_
_entity.id
_entity.type
_entity.pdbx_description
1 polymer ?
#
loop_
_entity_poly.entity_id
_entity_poly.type
_entity_poly.pdbx_seq_one_letter_code
_entity_poly.pdbx_strand_id
1 'polypeptide(L)'
;MESRLQESGYPRIVTESDSRSRFVVNNSSDNPAVGGDSKSPKLMLISSDRTFYYVQHSQILAVTNNAFAGLLLDNASSITLPEPSSVLDLLIHLVYDISCIRLAPSLATSEATLNALIKYGILPRLHAVPGKPLYELLLFHAPHHPIAAYALAAHYGLEDAAVAISEHLLAYDVSRLSDALVVQMGPVYFRRLLVMHQARLSALKGIVLRPPGQHPPMPTCGGGGPAAGASELGEAWAFAVAQLVWDASPGKPDCLCPGIRIRAYLTYTLAAPSHMFVSAPAGMSTDALRRAFESAGAACGRCEACRAALQRRIGEVCDAWAAVKRTI
;
A
#
# COMPACT_ATOMS: atom_id res chain seq x y z
N MET A 1 43.47 -4.29 19.41
CA MET A 1 42.43 -5.05 18.68
C MET A 1 41.35 -4.07 18.27
N GLU A 2 41.65 -3.24 17.27
CA GLU A 2 40.71 -2.27 16.72
C GLU A 2 40.19 -2.84 15.39
N SER A 3 38.89 -3.09 15.36
CA SER A 3 38.17 -3.69 14.24
C SER A 3 37.95 -2.65 13.14
N ARG A 4 38.51 -2.91 11.96
CA ARG A 4 38.20 -2.24 10.69
C ARG A 4 36.72 -2.37 10.38
N LEU A 5 36.02 -1.25 10.29
CA LEU A 5 34.77 -1.15 9.53
C LEU A 5 35.14 -0.90 8.07
N GLN A 6 34.77 -1.83 7.20
CA GLN A 6 34.82 -1.65 5.75
C GLN A 6 33.80 -0.57 5.37
N GLU A 7 34.28 0.59 4.95
CA GLU A 7 33.45 1.58 4.26
C GLU A 7 33.09 1.03 2.87
N SER A 8 31.81 0.72 2.69
CA SER A 8 31.23 0.38 1.40
C SER A 8 31.33 1.56 0.44
N GLY A 9 31.94 1.35 -0.73
CA GLY A 9 32.14 2.36 -1.78
C GLY A 9 30.83 2.82 -2.42
N TYR A 10 30.16 3.77 -1.78
CA TYR A 10 29.06 4.52 -2.39
C TYR A 10 29.59 5.68 -3.23
N PRO A 11 28.94 6.02 -4.36
CA PRO A 11 29.30 7.19 -5.16
C PRO A 11 29.19 8.48 -4.32
N ARG A 12 30.23 9.31 -4.37
CA ARG A 12 30.21 10.61 -3.67
C ARG A 12 29.57 11.65 -4.58
N ILE A 13 28.40 12.15 -4.19
CA ILE A 13 27.72 13.24 -4.90
C ILE A 13 28.49 14.54 -4.62
N VAL A 14 29.04 15.16 -5.66
CA VAL A 14 29.56 16.53 -5.58
C VAL A 14 28.57 17.42 -6.32
N THR A 15 27.80 18.20 -5.57
CA THR A 15 27.02 19.31 -6.13
C THR A 15 27.99 20.48 -6.32
N GLU A 16 28.53 20.66 -7.52
CA GLU A 16 29.36 21.82 -7.83
C GLU A 16 28.46 23.08 -7.90
N SER A 17 28.94 24.19 -7.34
CA SER A 17 28.15 25.40 -7.03
C SER A 17 27.78 26.27 -8.24
N ASP A 18 27.62 25.67 -9.42
CA ASP A 18 27.05 26.37 -10.56
C ASP A 18 25.55 26.07 -10.63
N SER A 19 24.72 27.10 -10.45
CA SER A 19 23.25 27.03 -10.31
C SER A 19 22.49 26.28 -11.43
N ARG A 20 23.18 25.83 -12.49
CA ARG A 20 22.66 25.06 -13.62
C ARG A 20 23.15 23.61 -13.73
N SER A 21 24.13 23.21 -12.92
CA SER A 21 24.73 21.87 -12.92
C SER A 21 24.30 21.13 -11.66
N ARG A 22 23.43 20.13 -11.80
CA ARG A 22 22.74 19.53 -10.63
C ARG A 22 23.32 18.20 -10.17
N PHE A 23 23.97 17.43 -11.07
CA PHE A 23 24.50 16.10 -10.74
C PHE A 23 25.84 15.79 -11.42
N VAL A 24 26.84 15.44 -10.60
CA VAL A 24 28.11 14.83 -11.00
C VAL A 24 28.31 13.58 -10.15
N VAL A 25 28.29 12.40 -10.77
CA VAL A 25 28.60 11.14 -10.08
C VAL A 25 30.05 10.75 -10.34
N ASN A 26 30.93 11.02 -9.36
CA ASN A 26 32.32 10.58 -9.38
C ASN A 26 32.43 9.25 -8.62
N ASN A 27 32.62 8.14 -9.33
CA ASN A 27 33.14 6.92 -8.73
C ASN A 27 34.67 7.01 -8.69
N SER A 28 35.22 7.71 -7.69
CA SER A 28 36.66 7.67 -7.42
C SER A 28 36.88 7.09 -6.03
N SER A 29 36.92 5.77 -5.94
CA SER A 29 37.65 5.04 -4.90
C SER A 29 39.09 4.81 -5.37
N ASP A 30 39.78 5.87 -5.81
CA ASP A 30 41.19 5.80 -6.15
C ASP A 30 42.00 6.15 -4.91
N ASN A 31 42.50 5.10 -4.28
CA ASN A 31 43.64 5.16 -3.38
C ASN A 31 44.83 5.71 -4.21
N PRO A 32 45.52 6.79 -3.82
CA PRO A 32 46.47 7.49 -4.69
C PRO A 32 47.81 6.75 -4.93
N ALA A 33 47.84 5.43 -4.77
CA ALA A 33 48.99 4.59 -5.01
C ALA A 33 48.58 3.43 -5.92
N VAL A 34 48.59 3.68 -7.24
CA VAL A 34 48.87 2.77 -8.37
C VAL A 34 48.26 3.40 -9.61
N GLY A 35 49.12 3.82 -10.54
CA GLY A 35 48.72 4.37 -11.83
C GLY A 35 48.07 3.30 -12.72
N GLY A 36 46.88 3.60 -13.21
CA GLY A 36 46.20 2.85 -14.26
C GLY A 36 44.99 3.65 -14.74
N ASP A 37 45.05 4.12 -15.98
CA ASP A 37 43.99 4.87 -16.68
C ASP A 37 42.59 4.27 -16.47
N SER A 38 41.66 5.03 -15.89
CA SER A 38 40.23 4.72 -15.94
C SER A 38 39.36 5.98 -16.08
N LYS A 39 39.69 6.81 -17.08
CA LYS A 39 38.90 7.98 -17.45
C LYS A 39 37.65 7.52 -18.24
N SER A 40 36.67 6.93 -17.54
CA SER A 40 35.40 6.56 -18.17
C SER A 40 34.80 7.78 -18.88
N PRO A 41 34.37 7.68 -20.16
CA PRO A 41 33.86 8.83 -20.89
C PRO A 41 32.66 9.41 -20.15
N LYS A 42 32.78 10.67 -19.78
CA LYS A 42 31.71 11.46 -19.17
C LYS A 42 30.74 11.84 -20.29
N LEU A 43 29.48 11.48 -20.11
CA LEU A 43 28.37 11.86 -20.98
C LEU A 43 27.61 13.02 -20.32
N MET A 44 27.32 14.06 -21.09
CA MET A 44 26.50 15.18 -20.63
C MET A 44 25.07 15.02 -21.13
N LEU A 45 24.11 14.81 -20.22
CA LEU A 45 22.68 14.85 -20.56
C LEU A 45 22.16 16.27 -20.30
N ILE A 46 21.34 16.78 -21.22
CA ILE A 46 20.75 18.11 -21.16
C ILE A 46 19.23 17.96 -21.14
N SER A 47 18.56 18.41 -20.09
CA SER A 47 17.11 18.41 -20.01
C SER A 47 16.46 19.47 -20.91
N SER A 48 15.15 19.38 -21.11
CA SER A 48 14.40 20.39 -21.88
C SER A 48 14.38 21.77 -21.22
N ASP A 49 14.49 21.84 -19.89
CA ASP A 49 14.64 23.08 -19.11
C ASP A 49 16.11 23.50 -18.91
N ARG A 50 17.03 22.94 -19.71
CA ARG A 50 18.45 23.31 -19.80
C ARG A 50 19.24 23.11 -18.50
N THR A 51 18.89 22.07 -17.74
CA THR A 51 19.71 21.57 -16.63
C THR A 51 20.70 20.54 -17.17
N PHE A 52 21.95 20.62 -16.70
CA PHE A 52 23.03 19.76 -17.15
C PHE A 52 23.31 18.65 -16.13
N TYR A 53 23.50 17.44 -16.65
CA TYR A 53 23.80 16.24 -15.88
C TYR A 53 25.04 15.57 -16.42
N TYR A 54 26.01 15.31 -15.56
CA TYR A 54 27.24 14.62 -15.94
C TYR A 54 27.20 13.18 -15.41
N VAL A 55 27.06 12.23 -16.32
CA VAL A 55 26.92 10.80 -16.02
C VAL A 55 28.04 9.99 -16.68
N GLN A 56 28.18 8.74 -16.25
CA GLN A 56 29.15 7.81 -16.80
C GLN A 56 28.48 7.00 -17.92
N HIS A 57 29.07 7.02 -19.11
CA HIS A 57 28.54 6.32 -20.28
C HIS A 57 28.34 4.82 -20.02
N SER A 58 29.30 4.18 -19.34
CA SER A 58 29.28 2.76 -18.98
C SER A 58 28.11 2.40 -18.06
N GLN A 59 27.78 3.27 -17.09
CA GLN A 59 26.68 3.02 -16.16
C GLN A 59 25.32 3.02 -16.87
N ILE A 60 25.10 3.99 -17.77
CA ILE A 60 23.85 4.07 -18.55
C ILE A 60 23.73 2.87 -19.50
N LEU A 61 24.84 2.52 -20.19
CA LEU A 61 24.88 1.35 -21.07
C LEU A 61 24.61 0.03 -20.33
N ALA A 62 25.04 -0.09 -19.08
CA ALA A 62 24.87 -1.32 -18.30
C ALA A 62 23.40 -1.62 -17.96
N VAL A 63 22.52 -0.61 -17.95
CA VAL A 63 21.11 -0.77 -17.54
C VAL A 63 20.11 -0.64 -18.69
N THR A 64 20.52 -0.12 -19.84
CA THR A 64 19.66 0.03 -21.02
C THR A 64 19.75 -1.17 -21.95
N ASN A 65 18.62 -1.59 -22.51
CA ASN A 65 18.55 -2.63 -23.53
C ASN A 65 18.39 -2.09 -24.96
N ASN A 66 18.27 -0.78 -25.14
CA ASN A 66 18.03 -0.14 -26.43
C ASN A 66 19.02 0.99 -26.73
N ALA A 67 20.22 0.93 -26.13
CA ALA A 67 21.26 1.96 -26.24
C ALA A 67 20.74 3.36 -25.90
N PHE A 68 19.88 3.45 -24.87
CA PHE A 68 19.23 4.69 -24.42
C PHE A 68 18.45 5.36 -25.56
N ALA A 69 17.52 4.61 -26.15
CA ALA A 69 16.77 4.97 -27.36
C ALA A 69 17.66 5.23 -28.59
N GLY A 70 18.77 4.50 -28.71
CA GLY A 70 19.77 4.64 -29.78
C GLY A 70 20.69 5.85 -29.65
N LEU A 71 20.48 6.71 -28.64
CA LEU A 71 21.22 7.97 -28.49
C LEU A 71 22.70 7.74 -28.12
N LEU A 72 23.06 6.56 -27.62
CA LEU A 72 24.44 6.19 -27.28
C LEU A 72 25.21 5.54 -28.43
N LEU A 73 24.60 5.35 -29.61
CA LEU A 73 25.26 4.73 -30.76
C LEU A 73 26.26 5.67 -31.44
N ASP A 74 26.01 6.99 -31.38
CA ASP A 74 26.79 7.99 -32.10
C ASP A 74 28.03 8.51 -31.33
N ASN A 75 28.38 7.87 -30.20
CA ASN A 75 29.48 8.30 -29.30
C ASN A 75 29.47 9.80 -28.95
N ALA A 76 28.28 10.42 -28.94
CA ALA A 76 28.13 11.84 -28.64
C ALA A 76 28.54 12.11 -27.18
N SER A 77 29.35 13.16 -26.96
CA SER A 77 29.73 13.59 -25.61
C SER A 77 28.60 14.34 -24.89
N SER A 78 27.58 14.80 -25.64
CA SER A 78 26.40 15.45 -25.11
C SER A 78 25.12 15.03 -25.83
N ILE A 79 24.03 14.86 -25.07
CA ILE A 79 22.73 14.43 -25.57
C ILE A 79 21.65 15.30 -24.94
N THR A 80 20.77 15.87 -25.77
CA THR A 80 19.61 16.63 -25.31
C THR A 80 18.40 15.71 -25.24
N LEU A 81 17.69 15.75 -24.11
CA LEU A 81 16.52 14.93 -23.82
C LEU A 81 15.28 15.82 -23.69
N PRO A 82 14.11 15.37 -24.18
CA PRO A 82 12.86 16.15 -24.08
C PRO A 82 12.30 16.20 -22.66
N GLU A 83 12.75 15.32 -21.75
CA GLU A 83 12.28 15.28 -20.37
C GLU A 83 12.76 16.49 -19.56
N PRO A 84 11.91 17.04 -18.67
CA PRO A 84 12.31 18.11 -17.77
C PRO A 84 13.27 17.61 -16.68
N SER A 85 13.99 18.52 -16.04
CA SER A 85 14.93 18.20 -14.95
C SER A 85 14.32 17.34 -13.84
N SER A 86 13.06 17.58 -13.46
CA SER A 86 12.37 16.81 -12.42
C SER A 86 12.23 15.32 -12.74
N VAL A 87 12.10 14.96 -14.02
CA VAL A 87 12.02 13.57 -14.49
C VAL A 87 13.42 12.98 -14.61
N LEU A 88 14.38 13.74 -15.16
CA LEU A 88 15.77 13.28 -15.29
C LEU A 88 16.46 13.10 -13.94
N ASP A 89 16.18 13.96 -12.95
CA ASP A 89 16.66 13.81 -11.58
C ASP A 89 16.28 12.43 -11.05
N LEU A 90 15.00 12.05 -11.13
CA LEU A 90 14.54 10.74 -10.70
C LEU A 90 15.17 9.62 -11.53
N LEU A 91 15.16 9.72 -12.86
CA LEU A 91 15.72 8.69 -13.74
C LEU A 91 17.18 8.39 -13.39
N ILE A 92 18.00 9.42 -13.22
CA ILE A 92 19.42 9.28 -12.89
C ILE A 92 19.57 8.65 -11.50
N HIS A 93 18.81 9.09 -10.49
CA HIS A 93 18.85 8.44 -9.18
C HIS A 93 18.50 6.95 -9.25
N LEU A 94 17.49 6.58 -10.05
CA LEU A 94 17.10 5.18 -10.22
C LEU A 94 18.19 4.35 -10.92
N VAL A 95 18.84 4.90 -11.96
CA VAL A 95 19.95 4.24 -12.68
C VAL A 95 21.16 3.99 -11.77
N TYR A 96 21.44 4.94 -10.88
CA TYR A 96 22.56 4.87 -9.95
C TYR A 96 22.22 4.19 -8.61
N ASP A 97 21.00 3.65 -8.48
CA ASP A 97 20.52 2.99 -7.26
C ASP A 97 20.55 3.91 -6.02
N ILE A 98 20.28 5.20 -6.21
CA ILE A 98 20.24 6.22 -5.16
C ILE A 98 18.78 6.52 -4.80
N SER A 99 18.43 6.51 -3.52
CA SER A 99 17.09 6.86 -3.06
C SER A 99 16.71 8.28 -3.47
N CYS A 100 15.51 8.44 -4.03
CA CYS A 100 15.00 9.70 -4.57
C CYS A 100 13.82 10.28 -3.77
N ILE A 101 13.46 9.67 -2.63
CA ILE A 101 12.32 10.12 -1.80
C ILE A 101 12.50 11.57 -1.30
N ARG A 102 13.74 11.99 -1.01
CA ARG A 102 14.03 13.37 -0.55
C ARG A 102 13.71 14.45 -1.58
N LEU A 103 13.57 14.08 -2.85
CA LEU A 103 13.13 15.01 -3.90
C LEU A 103 11.62 15.31 -3.80
N ALA A 104 10.90 14.62 -2.92
CA ALA A 104 9.45 14.71 -2.73
C ALA A 104 8.69 14.75 -4.07
N PRO A 105 8.92 13.77 -4.97
CA PRO A 105 8.38 13.82 -6.31
C PRO A 105 6.86 13.70 -6.30
N SER A 106 6.20 14.37 -7.24
CA SER A 106 4.77 14.18 -7.47
C SER A 106 4.49 12.81 -8.10
N LEU A 107 3.25 12.32 -7.97
CA LEU A 107 2.83 11.09 -8.64
C LEU A 107 2.97 11.22 -10.18
N ALA A 108 2.60 12.37 -10.74
CA ALA A 108 2.72 12.66 -12.16
C ALA A 108 4.19 12.62 -12.64
N THR A 109 5.13 13.15 -11.83
CA THR A 109 6.57 13.06 -12.13
C THR A 109 7.04 11.60 -12.08
N SER A 110 6.57 10.82 -11.10
CA SER A 110 6.94 9.40 -10.96
C SER A 110 6.45 8.56 -12.15
N GLU A 111 5.23 8.82 -12.62
CA GLU A 111 4.67 8.20 -13.82
C GLU A 111 5.43 8.61 -15.10
N ALA A 112 5.74 9.89 -15.25
CA ALA A 112 6.57 10.38 -16.36
C ALA A 112 7.97 9.74 -16.36
N THR A 113 8.57 9.54 -15.17
CA THR A 113 9.84 8.83 -15.02
C THR A 113 9.74 7.36 -15.41
N LEU A 114 8.68 6.65 -15.03
CA LEU A 114 8.48 5.26 -15.45
C LEU A 114 8.35 5.13 -16.97
N ASN A 115 7.61 6.05 -17.61
CA ASN A 115 7.56 6.15 -19.06
C ASN A 115 8.95 6.41 -19.68
N ALA A 116 9.72 7.31 -19.09
CA ALA A 116 11.08 7.61 -19.53
C ALA A 116 12.02 6.40 -19.38
N LEU A 117 11.94 5.64 -18.29
CA LEU A 117 12.71 4.41 -18.11
C LEU A 117 12.46 3.44 -19.28
N ILE A 118 11.19 3.17 -19.61
CA ILE A 118 10.82 2.28 -20.71
C ILE A 118 11.32 2.82 -22.05
N LYS A 119 11.10 4.12 -22.31
CA LYS A 119 11.58 4.79 -23.53
C LYS A 119 13.09 4.60 -23.72
N TYR A 120 13.85 4.74 -22.63
CA TYR A 120 15.31 4.60 -22.64
C TYR A 120 15.79 3.16 -22.39
N GLY A 121 14.91 2.17 -22.52
CA GLY A 121 15.25 0.75 -22.47
C GLY A 121 15.66 0.23 -21.10
N ILE A 122 15.32 0.96 -20.03
CA ILE A 122 15.56 0.55 -18.65
C ILE A 122 14.28 -0.15 -18.16
N LEU A 123 14.36 -1.44 -17.87
CA LEU A 123 13.21 -2.27 -17.51
C LEU A 123 12.77 -2.00 -16.06
N PRO A 124 11.63 -1.33 -15.80
CA PRO A 124 11.25 -0.94 -14.44
C PRO A 124 11.09 -2.12 -13.48
N ARG A 125 10.67 -3.28 -13.99
CA ARG A 125 10.48 -4.52 -13.22
C ARG A 125 11.75 -5.00 -12.51
N LEU A 126 12.93 -4.74 -13.08
CA LEU A 126 14.20 -5.13 -12.46
C LEU A 126 14.62 -4.20 -11.32
N HIS A 127 14.00 -3.01 -11.24
CA HIS A 127 14.32 -1.98 -10.26
C HIS A 127 13.23 -1.79 -9.21
N ALA A 128 12.04 -2.38 -9.38
CA ALA A 128 10.91 -2.25 -8.46
C ALA A 128 10.83 -3.37 -7.40
N VAL A 129 11.97 -3.93 -7.01
CA VAL A 129 12.06 -4.95 -5.95
C VAL A 129 12.37 -4.33 -4.58
N PRO A 130 12.04 -4.98 -3.45
CA PRO A 130 12.34 -4.45 -2.12
C PRO A 130 13.82 -4.08 -1.94
N GLY A 131 14.07 -2.92 -1.33
CA GLY A 131 15.42 -2.36 -1.15
C GLY A 131 15.94 -1.55 -2.33
N LYS A 132 15.17 -1.41 -3.42
CA LYS A 132 15.52 -0.55 -4.55
C LYS A 132 14.80 0.81 -4.50
N PRO A 133 15.42 1.88 -5.03
CA PRO A 133 14.84 3.23 -5.03
C PRO A 133 13.48 3.35 -5.75
N LEU A 134 13.24 2.57 -6.81
CA LEU A 134 11.96 2.62 -7.51
C LEU A 134 10.83 1.99 -6.68
N TYR A 135 11.13 0.91 -5.95
CA TYR A 135 10.18 0.34 -5.00
C TYR A 135 9.87 1.34 -3.89
N GLU A 136 10.90 1.94 -3.28
CA GLU A 136 10.76 3.00 -2.27
C GLU A 136 9.93 4.19 -2.77
N LEU A 137 10.18 4.66 -3.99
CA LEU A 137 9.44 5.74 -4.63
C LEU A 137 7.94 5.44 -4.78
N LEU A 138 7.59 4.21 -5.13
CA LEU A 138 6.19 3.80 -5.26
C LEU A 138 5.50 3.71 -3.89
N LEU A 139 6.18 3.17 -2.88
CA LEU A 139 5.66 3.08 -1.52
C LEU A 139 5.50 4.47 -0.88
N PHE A 140 6.33 5.44 -1.24
CA PHE A 140 6.19 6.83 -0.78
C PHE A 140 4.81 7.43 -1.10
N HIS A 141 4.21 7.05 -2.24
CA HIS A 141 2.88 7.52 -2.63
C HIS A 141 1.73 6.80 -1.94
N ALA A 142 1.97 5.60 -1.39
CA ALA A 142 0.92 4.71 -0.91
C ALA A 142 0.06 5.28 0.22
N PRO A 143 0.60 5.98 1.24
CA PRO A 143 -0.23 6.54 2.32
C PRO A 143 -1.17 7.66 1.88
N HIS A 144 -0.81 8.41 0.83
CA HIS A 144 -1.54 9.61 0.42
C HIS A 144 -2.41 9.39 -0.83
N HIS A 145 -1.95 8.51 -1.73
CA HIS A 145 -2.61 8.22 -3.00
C HIS A 145 -2.65 6.71 -3.28
N PRO A 146 -3.21 5.88 -2.36
CA PRO A 146 -3.04 4.42 -2.41
C PRO A 146 -3.57 3.80 -3.71
N ILE A 147 -4.74 4.23 -4.19
CA ILE A 147 -5.34 3.65 -5.39
C ILE A 147 -4.59 4.05 -6.66
N ALA A 148 -4.08 5.28 -6.72
CA ALA A 148 -3.34 5.76 -7.87
C ALA A 148 -1.93 5.15 -7.91
N ALA A 149 -1.27 5.03 -6.76
CA ALA A 149 0.01 4.31 -6.63
C ALA A 149 -0.13 2.83 -7.00
N TYR A 150 -1.21 2.18 -6.56
CA TYR A 150 -1.52 0.80 -6.91
C TYR A 150 -1.76 0.64 -8.42
N ALA A 151 -2.57 1.52 -9.01
CA ALA A 151 -2.85 1.50 -10.45
C ALA A 151 -1.58 1.74 -11.27
N LEU A 152 -0.70 2.62 -10.81
CA LEU A 152 0.58 2.89 -11.45
C LEU A 152 1.51 1.67 -11.39
N ALA A 153 1.66 1.03 -10.22
CA ALA A 153 2.45 -0.20 -10.09
C ALA A 153 1.89 -1.32 -10.96
N ALA A 154 0.56 -1.48 -10.98
CA ALA A 154 -0.16 -2.44 -11.79
C ALA A 154 0.03 -2.21 -13.30
N HIS A 155 -0.04 -0.96 -13.75
CA HIS A 155 0.12 -0.56 -15.15
C HIS A 155 1.45 -1.07 -15.75
N TYR A 156 2.53 -0.98 -14.97
CA TYR A 156 3.85 -1.45 -15.37
C TYR A 156 4.16 -2.91 -14.97
N GLY A 157 3.21 -3.59 -14.30
CA GLY A 157 3.37 -4.97 -13.80
C GLY A 157 4.44 -5.09 -12.73
N LEU A 158 4.51 -4.13 -11.81
CA LEU A 158 5.46 -4.07 -10.69
C LEU A 158 4.87 -4.79 -9.48
N GLU A 159 4.98 -6.12 -9.50
CA GLU A 159 4.26 -7.02 -8.60
C GLU A 159 4.56 -6.76 -7.12
N ASP A 160 5.83 -6.73 -6.72
CA ASP A 160 6.21 -6.55 -5.31
C ASP A 160 5.69 -5.22 -4.76
N ALA A 161 5.80 -4.14 -5.56
CA ALA A 161 5.26 -2.84 -5.20
C ALA A 161 3.73 -2.87 -5.10
N ALA A 162 3.03 -3.49 -6.07
CA ALA A 162 1.57 -3.59 -6.04
C ALA A 162 1.06 -4.37 -4.81
N VAL A 163 1.75 -5.45 -4.43
CA VAL A 163 1.44 -6.22 -3.22
C VAL A 163 1.61 -5.36 -1.97
N ALA A 164 2.74 -4.65 -1.84
CA ALA A 164 2.99 -3.79 -0.68
C ALA A 164 1.98 -2.63 -0.59
N ILE A 165 1.68 -1.96 -1.71
CA ILE A 165 0.72 -0.85 -1.76
C ILE A 165 -0.69 -1.32 -1.41
N SER A 166 -1.06 -2.57 -1.72
CA SER A 166 -2.42 -3.08 -1.46
C SER A 166 -2.83 -3.07 0.02
N GLU A 167 -1.88 -3.06 0.96
CA GLU A 167 -2.17 -2.89 2.39
C GLU A 167 -2.80 -1.51 2.69
N HIS A 168 -2.47 -0.48 1.92
CA HIS A 168 -3.08 0.85 2.06
C HIS A 168 -4.48 0.92 1.44
N LEU A 169 -4.92 -0.13 0.74
CA LEU A 169 -6.25 -0.21 0.12
C LEU A 169 -7.26 -0.97 0.98
N LEU A 170 -6.88 -1.47 2.16
CA LEU A 170 -7.80 -2.16 3.06
C LEU A 170 -9.03 -1.32 3.45
N ALA A 171 -8.84 0.00 3.49
CA ALA A 171 -9.87 0.98 3.81
C ALA A 171 -10.46 1.70 2.59
N TYR A 172 -10.08 1.29 1.38
CA TYR A 172 -10.55 1.94 0.16
C TYR A 172 -11.98 1.51 -0.17
N ASP A 173 -12.83 2.49 -0.47
CA ASP A 173 -14.17 2.23 -0.98
C ASP A 173 -14.11 2.00 -2.49
N VAL A 174 -14.29 0.75 -2.89
CA VAL A 174 -14.28 0.30 -4.29
C VAL A 174 -15.33 1.01 -5.13
N SER A 175 -16.41 1.52 -4.53
CA SER A 175 -17.44 2.28 -5.27
C SER A 175 -16.93 3.62 -5.82
N ARG A 176 -15.85 4.16 -5.25
CA ARG A 176 -15.19 5.41 -5.69
C ARG A 176 -14.17 5.20 -6.80
N LEU A 177 -13.98 3.95 -7.25
CA LEU A 177 -13.03 3.62 -8.29
C LEU A 177 -13.52 4.16 -9.64
N SER A 178 -12.67 4.92 -10.33
CA SER A 178 -12.99 5.44 -11.65
C SER A 178 -12.62 4.45 -12.75
N ASP A 179 -13.37 4.48 -13.86
CA ASP A 179 -13.08 3.67 -15.05
C ASP A 179 -11.64 3.89 -15.56
N ALA A 180 -11.15 5.13 -15.49
CA ALA A 180 -9.77 5.47 -15.87
C ALA A 180 -8.72 4.68 -15.06
N LEU A 181 -8.91 4.56 -13.74
CA LEU A 181 -8.00 3.78 -12.88
C LEU A 181 -8.11 2.28 -13.15
N VAL A 182 -9.32 1.78 -13.43
CA VAL A 182 -9.55 0.37 -13.80
C VAL A 182 -8.81 0.02 -15.09
N VAL A 183 -8.91 0.90 -16.09
CA VAL A 183 -8.20 0.74 -17.37
C VAL A 183 -6.69 0.80 -17.14
N GLN A 184 -6.22 1.76 -16.33
CA GLN A 184 -4.78 1.93 -16.05
C GLN A 184 -4.17 0.70 -15.37
N MET A 185 -4.80 0.18 -14.31
CA MET A 185 -4.29 -0.99 -13.57
C MET A 185 -4.45 -2.31 -14.33
N GLY A 186 -5.42 -2.38 -15.24
CA GLY A 186 -5.73 -3.56 -16.02
C GLY A 186 -6.51 -4.65 -15.25
N PRO A 187 -7.05 -5.63 -15.98
CA PRO A 187 -8.03 -6.59 -15.44
C PRO A 187 -7.45 -7.54 -14.37
N VAL A 188 -6.16 -7.86 -14.45
CA VAL A 188 -5.50 -8.78 -13.51
C VAL A 188 -5.44 -8.15 -12.11
N TYR A 189 -4.89 -6.94 -12.00
CA TYR A 189 -4.76 -6.24 -10.73
C TYR A 189 -6.12 -5.78 -10.21
N PHE A 190 -7.02 -5.33 -11.09
CA PHE A 190 -8.39 -5.02 -10.71
C PHE A 190 -9.11 -6.22 -10.07
N ARG A 191 -9.07 -7.39 -10.71
CA ARG A 191 -9.65 -8.62 -10.15
C ARG A 191 -9.04 -8.97 -8.80
N ARG A 192 -7.72 -8.86 -8.65
CA ARG A 192 -7.03 -9.16 -7.39
C ARG A 192 -7.45 -8.23 -6.26
N LEU A 193 -7.59 -6.94 -6.54
CA LEU A 193 -8.12 -5.96 -5.60
C LEU A 193 -9.53 -6.35 -5.14
N LEU A 194 -10.44 -6.67 -6.07
CA LEU A 194 -11.80 -7.11 -5.74
C LEU A 194 -11.82 -8.39 -4.89
N VAL A 195 -11.04 -9.40 -5.29
CA VAL A 195 -10.93 -10.67 -4.56
C VAL A 195 -10.42 -10.44 -3.14
N MET A 196 -9.43 -9.56 -2.95
CA MET A 196 -8.93 -9.21 -1.62
C MET A 196 -10.04 -8.60 -0.75
N HIS A 197 -10.79 -7.62 -1.25
CA HIS A 197 -11.90 -7.01 -0.50
C HIS A 197 -13.01 -8.03 -0.18
N GLN A 198 -13.38 -8.88 -1.14
CA GLN A 198 -14.39 -9.92 -0.94
C GLN A 198 -13.95 -10.99 0.07
N ALA A 199 -12.69 -11.44 -0.01
CA ALA A 199 -12.13 -12.42 0.91
C ALA A 199 -12.11 -11.86 2.34
N ARG A 200 -11.71 -10.60 2.51
CA ARG A 200 -11.71 -9.92 3.81
C ARG A 200 -13.11 -9.76 4.38
N LEU A 201 -14.09 -9.37 3.56
CA LEU A 201 -15.48 -9.28 3.99
C LEU A 201 -16.03 -10.64 4.43
N SER A 202 -15.74 -11.68 3.65
CA SER A 202 -16.19 -13.05 3.92
C SER A 202 -15.56 -13.58 5.22
N ALA A 203 -14.26 -13.33 5.43
CA ALA A 203 -13.57 -13.66 6.67
C ALA A 203 -14.17 -12.91 7.87
N LEU A 204 -14.40 -11.60 7.74
CA LEU A 204 -15.02 -10.80 8.79
C LEU A 204 -16.39 -11.38 9.18
N LYS A 205 -17.26 -11.65 8.20
CA LYS A 205 -18.57 -12.29 8.43
C LYS A 205 -18.43 -13.63 9.17
N GLY A 206 -17.52 -14.49 8.73
CA GLY A 206 -17.27 -15.79 9.37
C GLY A 206 -16.78 -15.66 10.82
N ILE A 207 -16.08 -14.58 11.15
CA ILE A 207 -15.60 -14.28 12.50
C ILE A 207 -16.73 -13.70 13.36
N VAL A 208 -17.39 -12.63 12.91
CA VAL A 208 -18.31 -11.85 13.75
C VAL A 208 -19.69 -12.49 13.92
N LEU A 209 -20.14 -13.33 12.97
CA LEU A 209 -21.46 -13.97 13.07
C LEU A 209 -21.52 -15.10 14.10
N ARG A 210 -20.38 -15.52 14.66
CA ARG A 210 -20.33 -16.53 15.73
C ARG A 210 -20.46 -15.85 17.09
N PRO A 211 -21.56 -16.08 17.83
CA PRO A 211 -21.77 -15.47 19.14
C PRO A 211 -20.80 -16.04 20.20
N PRO A 212 -20.69 -15.38 21.37
CA PRO A 212 -19.96 -15.92 22.51
C PRO A 212 -20.50 -17.29 22.93
N GLY A 213 -19.60 -18.17 23.38
CA GLY A 213 -19.98 -19.50 23.87
C GLY A 213 -20.85 -19.44 25.12
N GLN A 214 -21.72 -20.44 25.28
CA GLN A 214 -22.53 -20.60 26.49
C GLN A 214 -21.66 -21.04 27.66
N HIS A 215 -22.03 -20.63 28.87
CA HIS A 215 -21.39 -21.10 30.10
C HIS A 215 -22.43 -21.86 30.97
N PRO A 216 -21.97 -22.65 31.96
CA PRO A 216 -22.88 -23.38 32.85
C PRO A 216 -23.90 -22.46 33.53
N PRO A 217 -25.13 -22.94 33.79
CA PRO A 217 -26.20 -22.14 34.37
C PRO A 217 -25.78 -21.55 35.72
N MET A 218 -25.78 -20.22 35.85
CA MET A 218 -25.49 -19.53 37.10
C MET A 218 -26.67 -18.64 37.55
N PRO A 219 -26.92 -18.52 38.88
CA PRO A 219 -28.04 -17.73 39.41
C PRO A 219 -27.96 -16.23 39.10
N THR A 220 -26.77 -15.72 38.76
CA THR A 220 -26.49 -14.29 38.51
C THR A 220 -26.79 -13.86 37.07
N CYS A 221 -27.20 -14.79 36.21
CA CYS A 221 -27.48 -14.54 34.80
C CYS A 221 -28.95 -14.14 34.59
N GLY A 222 -29.23 -12.84 34.75
CA GLY A 222 -30.54 -12.22 34.44
C GLY A 222 -31.67 -12.61 35.41
N GLY A 223 -32.66 -11.72 35.58
CA GLY A 223 -33.79 -11.90 36.52
C GLY A 223 -34.80 -13.00 36.16
N GLY A 224 -34.42 -13.98 35.33
CA GLY A 224 -35.28 -15.04 34.79
C GLY A 224 -34.58 -16.39 34.60
N GLY A 225 -33.48 -16.65 35.32
CA GLY A 225 -32.77 -17.93 35.28
C GLY A 225 -31.70 -18.04 34.18
N PRO A 226 -30.91 -19.13 34.21
CA PRO A 226 -29.64 -19.23 33.49
C PRO A 226 -29.73 -19.20 31.94
N ALA A 227 -30.89 -19.51 31.36
CA ALA A 227 -31.11 -19.44 29.92
C ALA A 227 -31.33 -17.99 29.42
N ALA A 228 -31.84 -17.10 30.27
CA ALA A 228 -32.12 -15.72 29.90
C ALA A 228 -30.83 -14.90 29.68
N GLY A 229 -29.84 -15.06 30.55
CA GLY A 229 -28.55 -14.36 30.42
C GLY A 229 -27.73 -14.74 29.17
N ALA A 230 -27.86 -15.99 28.69
CA ALA A 230 -27.22 -16.43 27.45
C ALA A 230 -27.93 -15.87 26.19
N SER A 231 -29.26 -15.75 26.23
CA SER A 231 -30.05 -15.11 25.15
C SER A 231 -29.74 -13.62 25.04
N GLU A 232 -29.72 -12.90 26.16
CA GLU A 232 -29.40 -11.46 26.21
C GLU A 232 -28.01 -11.17 25.63
N LEU A 233 -27.01 -11.99 25.95
CA LEU A 233 -25.65 -11.86 25.41
C LEU A 233 -25.60 -12.13 23.90
N GLY A 234 -26.35 -13.14 23.42
CA GLY A 234 -26.47 -13.43 22.00
C GLY A 234 -27.15 -12.30 21.22
N GLU A 235 -28.20 -11.71 21.79
CA GLU A 235 -28.92 -10.56 21.21
C GLU A 235 -28.06 -9.30 21.18
N ALA A 236 -27.37 -8.99 22.28
CA ALA A 236 -26.44 -7.87 22.34
C ALA A 236 -25.30 -8.03 21.31
N TRP A 237 -24.76 -9.25 21.17
CA TRP A 237 -23.78 -9.56 20.15
C TRP A 237 -24.33 -9.36 18.73
N ALA A 238 -25.51 -9.92 18.43
CA ALA A 238 -26.16 -9.78 17.13
C ALA A 238 -26.44 -8.30 16.79
N PHE A 239 -26.83 -7.50 17.78
CA PHE A 239 -26.98 -6.07 17.63
C PHE A 239 -25.67 -5.38 17.28
N ALA A 240 -24.58 -5.71 17.98
CA ALA A 240 -23.25 -5.17 17.71
C ALA A 240 -22.80 -5.46 16.28
N VAL A 241 -23.00 -6.70 15.82
CA VAL A 241 -22.71 -7.11 14.44
C VAL A 241 -23.54 -6.30 13.45
N ALA A 242 -24.84 -6.13 13.70
CA ALA A 242 -25.70 -5.33 12.83
C ALA A 242 -25.27 -3.86 12.76
N GLN A 243 -24.86 -3.25 13.87
CA GLN A 243 -24.31 -1.88 13.87
C GLN A 243 -22.99 -1.80 13.09
N LEU A 244 -22.08 -2.76 13.26
CA LEU A 244 -20.82 -2.80 12.51
C LEU A 244 -21.05 -2.84 10.99
N VAL A 245 -22.02 -3.63 10.53
CA VAL A 245 -22.32 -3.74 9.10
C VAL A 245 -23.09 -2.51 8.58
N TRP A 246 -23.96 -1.93 9.41
CA TRP A 246 -24.54 -0.63 9.11
C TRP A 246 -23.42 0.40 8.94
N ASP A 247 -22.46 0.44 9.84
CA ASP A 247 -21.31 1.35 9.85
C ASP A 247 -20.38 1.21 8.66
N ALA A 248 -20.30 -0.01 8.12
CA ALA A 248 -19.57 -0.33 6.90
C ALA A 248 -20.21 0.17 5.60
N SER A 249 -21.53 0.39 5.58
CA SER A 249 -22.27 0.51 4.33
C SER A 249 -22.09 1.89 3.68
N PRO A 250 -21.68 1.97 2.40
CA PRO A 250 -21.54 3.24 1.70
C PRO A 250 -22.92 3.88 1.47
N GLY A 251 -23.02 5.21 1.60
CA GLY A 251 -24.24 5.97 1.27
C GLY A 251 -25.34 5.96 2.33
N LYS A 252 -24.99 5.92 3.62
CA LYS A 252 -25.98 6.04 4.71
C LYS A 252 -26.79 7.35 4.58
N PRO A 253 -28.13 7.30 4.57
CA PRO A 253 -28.93 8.49 4.85
C PRO A 253 -28.77 8.82 6.34
N ASP A 254 -28.45 10.07 6.67
CA ASP A 254 -28.11 10.56 8.02
C ASP A 254 -29.21 10.39 9.10
N CYS A 255 -30.38 9.81 8.77
CA CYS A 255 -31.60 10.03 9.55
C CYS A 255 -32.45 8.76 9.85
N LEU A 256 -31.87 7.57 10.00
CA LEU A 256 -32.65 6.38 10.40
C LEU A 256 -32.44 5.96 11.87
N CYS A 257 -33.55 5.93 12.62
CA CYS A 257 -33.62 5.59 14.03
C CYS A 257 -33.07 4.17 14.34
N PRO A 258 -32.42 3.93 15.49
CA PRO A 258 -31.78 2.67 15.85
C PRO A 258 -32.67 1.41 15.76
N GLY A 259 -33.97 1.52 16.07
CA GLY A 259 -34.91 0.38 16.08
C GLY A 259 -35.29 -0.16 14.69
N ILE A 260 -35.16 0.66 13.63
CA ILE A 260 -35.42 0.24 12.24
C ILE A 260 -34.19 -0.46 11.64
N ARG A 261 -32.99 -0.19 12.18
CA ARG A 261 -31.70 -0.74 11.70
C ARG A 261 -31.60 -2.26 11.81
N ILE A 262 -32.09 -2.84 12.91
CA ILE A 262 -32.06 -4.30 13.15
C ILE A 262 -33.03 -5.02 12.22
N ARG A 263 -34.24 -4.47 12.07
CA ARG A 263 -35.33 -5.10 11.30
C ARG A 263 -35.02 -5.05 9.80
N ALA A 264 -34.43 -3.97 9.31
CA ALA A 264 -33.91 -3.86 7.95
C ALA A 264 -32.74 -4.82 7.71
N TYR A 265 -31.79 -4.96 8.64
CA TYR A 265 -30.68 -5.90 8.48
C TYR A 265 -31.13 -7.38 8.45
N LEU A 266 -32.02 -7.80 9.35
CA LEU A 266 -32.55 -9.18 9.38
C LEU A 266 -33.42 -9.51 8.17
N THR A 267 -34.15 -8.55 7.60
CA THR A 267 -34.89 -8.77 6.34
C THR A 267 -34.01 -8.69 5.09
N TYR A 268 -33.01 -7.80 5.06
CA TYR A 268 -32.13 -7.65 3.90
C TYR A 268 -31.02 -8.71 3.81
N THR A 269 -30.44 -9.18 4.93
CA THR A 269 -29.35 -10.17 4.85
C THR A 269 -29.81 -11.62 4.68
N LEU A 270 -31.08 -11.93 4.98
CA LEU A 270 -31.65 -13.25 4.71
C LEU A 270 -32.30 -13.35 3.32
N ALA A 271 -32.54 -12.24 2.62
CA ALA A 271 -33.22 -12.21 1.32
C ALA A 271 -32.48 -11.49 0.18
N ALA A 272 -31.38 -10.78 0.43
CA ALA A 272 -30.69 -10.07 -0.65
C ALA A 272 -29.85 -11.03 -1.51
N PRO A 273 -30.02 -11.01 -2.85
CA PRO A 273 -29.16 -11.75 -3.76
C PRO A 273 -27.72 -11.26 -3.67
N SER A 274 -26.78 -12.15 -3.99
CA SER A 274 -25.31 -11.98 -3.91
C SER A 274 -24.70 -10.79 -4.70
N HIS A 275 -25.51 -9.88 -5.22
CA HIS A 275 -25.12 -8.78 -6.11
C HIS A 275 -25.13 -7.39 -5.46
N MET A 276 -25.61 -7.22 -4.23
CA MET A 276 -25.37 -5.98 -3.49
C MET A 276 -23.98 -6.01 -2.88
N PHE A 277 -23.06 -5.26 -3.49
CA PHE A 277 -21.75 -4.95 -2.94
C PHE A 277 -21.92 -4.19 -1.63
N VAL A 278 -22.12 -4.92 -0.53
CA VAL A 278 -21.84 -4.38 0.80
C VAL A 278 -20.34 -4.17 0.82
N SER A 279 -19.89 -2.93 0.63
CA SER A 279 -18.49 -2.57 0.90
C SER A 279 -18.20 -3.04 2.32
N ALA A 280 -17.13 -3.83 2.47
CA ALA A 280 -16.64 -4.19 3.79
C ALA A 280 -16.37 -2.90 4.58
N PRO A 281 -16.47 -2.91 5.93
CA PRO A 281 -16.03 -1.78 6.72
C PRO A 281 -14.53 -1.63 6.49
N ALA A 282 -14.23 -0.68 5.62
CA ALA A 282 -12.94 -0.52 5.04
C ALA A 282 -12.06 0.08 6.16
N GLY A 283 -11.05 -0.68 6.60
CA GLY A 283 -10.12 -0.23 7.64
C GLY A 283 -10.49 -0.55 9.10
N MET A 284 -11.42 -1.49 9.37
CA MET A 284 -11.69 -1.89 10.76
C MET A 284 -10.43 -2.46 11.44
N SER A 285 -9.89 -1.71 12.40
CA SER A 285 -8.82 -2.18 13.28
C SER A 285 -9.36 -3.18 14.29
N THR A 286 -8.45 -3.99 14.86
CA THR A 286 -8.76 -4.86 16.01
C THR A 286 -9.32 -4.06 17.19
N ASP A 287 -8.86 -2.83 17.39
CA ASP A 287 -9.37 -1.93 18.43
C ASP A 287 -10.79 -1.43 18.15
N ALA A 288 -11.11 -1.15 16.88
CA ALA A 288 -12.47 -0.80 16.47
C ALA A 288 -13.45 -1.96 16.72
N LEU A 289 -13.05 -3.18 16.37
CA LEU A 289 -13.81 -4.41 16.68
C LEU A 289 -14.02 -4.58 18.18
N ARG A 290 -12.94 -4.51 18.96
CA ARG A 290 -12.97 -4.64 20.41
C ARG A 290 -13.94 -3.65 21.04
N ARG A 291 -13.81 -2.36 20.72
CA ARG A 291 -14.70 -1.31 21.25
C ARG A 291 -16.17 -1.55 20.90
N ALA A 292 -16.46 -1.98 19.67
CA ALA A 292 -17.83 -2.25 19.23
C ALA A 292 -18.49 -3.36 20.05
N PHE A 293 -17.78 -4.46 20.30
CA PHE A 293 -18.31 -5.59 21.07
C PHE A 293 -18.31 -5.34 22.58
N GLU A 294 -17.33 -4.60 23.12
CA GLU A 294 -17.30 -4.22 24.53
C GLU A 294 -18.47 -3.29 24.88
N SER A 295 -18.79 -2.33 24.00
CA SER A 295 -19.94 -1.43 24.17
C SER A 295 -21.27 -2.21 24.20
N ALA A 296 -21.44 -3.19 23.32
CA ALA A 296 -22.64 -4.02 23.30
C ALA A 296 -22.75 -4.92 24.54
N GLY A 297 -21.62 -5.43 25.02
CA GLY A 297 -21.56 -6.28 26.21
C GLY A 297 -21.82 -5.58 27.55
N ALA A 298 -21.69 -4.26 27.59
CA ALA A 298 -21.96 -3.47 28.80
C ALA A 298 -23.43 -3.62 29.28
N ALA A 299 -24.35 -3.96 28.39
CA ALA A 299 -25.76 -4.21 28.70
C ALA A 299 -25.99 -5.53 29.47
N CYS A 300 -25.11 -6.52 29.38
CA CYS A 300 -25.26 -7.86 30.00
C CYS A 300 -24.71 -7.93 31.45
N GLY A 301 -24.56 -6.78 32.12
CA GLY A 301 -23.56 -6.51 33.17
C GLY A 301 -23.65 -7.20 34.54
N ARG A 302 -24.47 -8.25 34.76
CA ARG A 302 -24.65 -8.85 36.11
C ARG A 302 -23.96 -10.20 36.34
N CYS A 303 -23.62 -10.94 35.29
CA CYS A 303 -23.10 -12.31 35.39
C CYS A 303 -21.60 -12.35 35.03
N GLU A 304 -20.73 -12.74 35.97
CA GLU A 304 -19.27 -12.76 35.74
C GLU A 304 -18.87 -13.73 34.62
N ALA A 305 -19.53 -14.89 34.50
CA ALA A 305 -19.22 -15.81 33.40
C ALA A 305 -19.69 -15.31 32.04
N CYS A 306 -20.80 -14.56 31.93
CA CYS A 306 -21.16 -13.88 30.68
C CYS A 306 -20.05 -12.90 30.27
N ARG A 307 -19.52 -12.13 31.22
CA ARG A 307 -18.43 -11.20 30.97
C ARG A 307 -17.16 -11.93 30.53
N ALA A 308 -16.80 -13.02 31.19
CA ALA A 308 -15.66 -13.85 30.82
C ALA A 308 -15.83 -14.50 29.44
N ALA A 309 -17.02 -15.04 29.13
CA ALA A 309 -17.32 -15.63 27.84
C ALA A 309 -17.28 -14.59 26.70
N LEU A 310 -17.80 -13.40 26.95
CA LEU A 310 -17.72 -12.28 26.02
C LEU A 310 -16.26 -11.86 25.79
N GLN A 311 -15.48 -11.62 26.85
CA GLN A 311 -14.09 -11.18 26.71
C GLN A 311 -13.22 -12.21 25.99
N ARG A 312 -13.44 -13.51 26.26
CA ARG A 312 -12.81 -14.59 25.51
C ARG A 312 -13.15 -14.51 24.02
N ARG A 313 -14.44 -14.36 23.70
CA ARG A 313 -14.89 -14.24 22.29
C ARG A 313 -14.32 -13.00 21.61
N ILE A 314 -14.25 -11.87 22.30
CA ILE A 314 -13.64 -10.64 21.77
C ILE A 314 -12.17 -10.87 21.45
N GLY A 315 -11.43 -11.55 22.34
CA GLY A 315 -10.04 -11.98 22.09
C GLY A 315 -9.93 -12.83 20.82
N GLU A 316 -10.72 -13.90 20.74
CA GLU A 316 -10.76 -14.78 19.55
C GLU A 316 -11.09 -14.02 18.26
N VAL A 317 -12.02 -13.06 18.31
CA VAL A 317 -12.37 -12.21 17.16
C VAL A 317 -11.21 -11.33 16.74
N CYS A 318 -10.51 -10.71 17.70
CA CYS A 318 -9.35 -9.87 17.43
C CYS A 318 -8.20 -10.69 16.82
N ASP A 319 -7.89 -11.84 17.39
CA ASP A 319 -6.82 -12.73 16.93
C ASP A 319 -7.13 -13.29 15.53
N ALA A 320 -8.36 -13.77 15.33
CA ALA A 320 -8.80 -14.25 14.02
C ALA A 320 -8.78 -13.14 12.97
N TRP A 321 -9.18 -11.91 13.32
CA TRP A 321 -9.15 -10.77 12.39
C TRP A 321 -7.72 -10.31 12.07
N ALA A 322 -6.82 -10.33 13.07
CA ALA A 322 -5.41 -10.00 12.86
C ALA A 322 -4.73 -10.97 11.89
N ALA A 323 -5.14 -12.24 11.89
CA ALA A 323 -4.64 -13.28 10.99
C ALA A 323 -5.19 -13.20 9.55
N VAL A 324 -6.21 -12.39 9.27
CA VAL A 324 -6.77 -12.23 7.92
C VAL A 324 -5.77 -11.52 7.02
N LYS A 325 -5.45 -12.13 5.87
CA LYS A 325 -4.54 -11.58 4.85
C LYS A 325 -4.89 -10.12 4.52
N ARG A 326 -3.86 -9.27 4.49
CA ARG A 326 -3.97 -7.81 4.32
C ARG A 326 -3.59 -7.30 2.93
N THR A 327 -3.05 -8.18 2.10
CA THR A 327 -2.54 -7.86 0.78
C THR A 327 -3.09 -8.83 -0.26
N ILE A 328 -2.99 -8.46 -1.54
CA ILE A 328 -3.39 -9.30 -2.69
C ILE A 328 -2.59 -10.59 -2.80
#